data_AF-A0A534YWI6-F1
#
_entry.id   AF-A0A534YWI6-F1
#
_cell.length_a   1.000
_cell.length_b   1.000
_cell.length_c   1.000
_cell.angle_alpha   90.00
_cell.angle_beta   90.00
_cell.angle_gamma   90.00
#
_symmetry.space_group_name_H-M   'P 1'
#
loop_
_entity.id
_entity.type
_entity.pdbx_description
1 polymer ?
#
loop_
_entity_poly.entity_id
_entity_poly.type
_entity_poly.pdbx_seq_one_letter_code
_entity_poly.pdbx_strand_id
1 'polypeptide(L)'
;MFGLLLASAILAFRSSAIAAPGDPFGGDDAGCIPPTAAVGRCEDGVQKALTKYIQTVIKCHIKAADAAVNSMPFDEELCESDPSTAKGAKERYDAAIAKLALTCSGQCAVLNAPGLRATVETLLDDGNGAIYGCPGAPFGGDDAGNVPTDPLTAKCEDGVAKANTKYIQAVTKCHIKAADAGVKGKPFDEELCESDPVGGKGAKEKYDAAIAKLALSCPACSTANASALRAATEVSIECHNGDIYCDGTTPSACAANCPTNTSTTMSPTTTTTTTSTSTTTSTTLPVCFQDLADGTILDTCTNLQWEKKTTPVDSGVNAADLHDVDNRYSWAGQCTVYPNNLCQPNLAAETACKAQTHSAPWSCEQCPSYLGTCDVYGAITTVWDWLTQVNAESFAGHSDWRLATTAGCCGWETGDLEELGSIRDLGQGICGGGSGACIDPIFGPTAAADYYSASTAGNDGNAAGIVPFDSGGLGIGGKMYGMRVRAVR
;
A
#
# COMPACT_ATOMS: atom_id res chain seq x y z
N MET A 1 -28.03 -48.92 -12.05
CA MET A 1 -28.13 -48.17 -10.78
C MET A 1 -27.96 -46.71 -11.11
N PHE A 2 -29.08 -45.99 -11.14
CA PHE A 2 -29.14 -44.54 -11.33
C PHE A 2 -28.57 -43.86 -10.09
N GLY A 3 -27.65 -42.92 -10.27
CA GLY A 3 -27.18 -42.02 -9.22
C GLY A 3 -27.15 -40.60 -9.77
N LEU A 4 -28.31 -39.95 -9.76
CA LEU A 4 -28.45 -38.50 -9.95
C LEU A 4 -27.70 -37.80 -8.80
N LEU A 5 -26.59 -37.12 -9.10
CA LEU A 5 -26.09 -36.04 -8.24
C LEU A 5 -26.76 -34.75 -8.70
N LEU A 6 -27.78 -34.31 -7.96
CA LEU A 6 -28.28 -32.94 -8.07
C LEU A 6 -27.17 -32.00 -7.60
N ALA A 7 -26.54 -31.28 -8.52
CA ALA A 7 -25.83 -30.06 -8.20
C ALA A 7 -26.88 -28.98 -7.89
N SER A 8 -27.12 -28.74 -6.60
CA SER A 8 -27.89 -27.58 -6.15
C SER A 8 -27.09 -26.32 -6.45
N ALA A 9 -27.39 -25.67 -7.57
CA ALA A 9 -26.95 -24.32 -7.85
C ALA A 9 -27.65 -23.37 -6.87
N ILE A 10 -26.93 -22.94 -5.83
CA ILE A 10 -27.35 -21.80 -5.02
C ILE A 10 -27.15 -20.57 -5.91
N LEU A 11 -28.21 -20.12 -6.59
CA LEU A 11 -28.25 -18.77 -7.14
C LEU A 11 -28.25 -17.81 -5.96
N ALA A 12 -27.07 -17.27 -5.62
CA ALA A 12 -27.01 -16.05 -4.83
C ALA A 12 -27.72 -14.97 -5.67
N PHE A 13 -28.91 -14.54 -5.23
CA PHE A 13 -29.51 -13.32 -5.74
C PHE A 13 -28.61 -12.16 -5.32
N ARG A 14 -27.68 -11.77 -6.19
CA ARG A 14 -27.01 -10.46 -6.08
C ARG A 14 -28.09 -9.42 -6.38
N SER A 15 -28.57 -8.75 -5.34
CA SER A 15 -29.51 -7.64 -5.51
C SER A 15 -28.75 -6.47 -6.13
N SER A 16 -29.07 -6.11 -7.37
CA SER A 16 -28.65 -4.85 -7.98
C SER A 16 -29.34 -3.70 -7.24
N ALA A 17 -28.78 -3.28 -6.11
CA ALA A 17 -29.24 -2.08 -5.42
C ALA A 17 -29.01 -0.87 -6.33
N ILE A 18 -29.98 0.05 -6.36
CA ILE A 18 -29.82 1.31 -7.10
C ILE A 18 -28.93 2.20 -6.23
N ALA A 19 -27.64 2.29 -6.55
CA ALA A 19 -26.76 3.29 -5.94
C ALA A 19 -27.22 4.69 -6.38
N ALA A 20 -27.34 5.62 -5.43
CA ALA A 20 -27.73 7.00 -5.66
C ALA A 20 -26.50 7.92 -5.70
N PRO A 21 -26.63 9.15 -6.23
CA PRO A 21 -25.58 10.16 -6.12
C PRO A 21 -25.09 10.34 -4.67
N GLY A 22 -23.78 10.26 -4.46
CA GLY A 22 -23.14 10.32 -3.14
C GLY A 22 -23.03 9.00 -2.40
N ASP A 23 -23.69 7.92 -2.86
CA ASP A 23 -23.49 6.59 -2.29
C ASP A 23 -22.14 6.00 -2.74
N PRO A 24 -21.51 5.10 -1.96
CA PRO A 24 -20.35 4.35 -2.40
C PRO A 24 -20.62 3.55 -3.69
N PHE A 25 -19.59 3.38 -4.53
CA PHE A 25 -19.58 2.35 -5.58
C PHE A 25 -19.62 0.99 -4.86
N GLY A 26 -20.81 0.44 -4.60
CA GLY A 26 -20.92 -0.81 -3.83
C GLY A 26 -20.15 -1.96 -4.49
N GLY A 27 -19.59 -2.86 -3.69
CA GLY A 27 -18.66 -3.89 -4.16
C GLY A 27 -17.33 -3.79 -3.41
N ASP A 28 -16.23 -4.09 -4.09
CA ASP A 28 -14.84 -3.84 -3.68
C ASP A 28 -14.24 -2.53 -4.22
N ASP A 29 -14.99 -1.78 -5.03
CA ASP A 29 -14.60 -0.47 -5.57
C ASP A 29 -14.55 0.65 -4.51
N ALA A 30 -13.44 1.40 -4.48
CA ALA A 30 -13.36 2.64 -3.72
C ALA A 30 -14.17 3.78 -4.38
N GLY A 31 -14.58 4.79 -3.60
CA GLY A 31 -15.16 6.04 -4.13
C GLY A 31 -16.68 6.13 -4.08
N CYS A 32 -17.21 7.28 -4.48
CA CYS A 32 -18.64 7.62 -4.42
C CYS A 32 -19.21 7.88 -5.82
N ILE A 33 -20.44 7.43 -6.06
CA ILE A 33 -21.22 7.80 -7.24
C ILE A 33 -21.27 9.33 -7.34
N PRO A 34 -20.97 9.92 -8.51
CA PRO A 34 -20.91 11.38 -8.63
C PRO A 34 -22.22 12.06 -8.16
N PRO A 35 -22.14 13.16 -7.40
CA PRO A 35 -23.32 13.82 -6.83
C PRO A 35 -24.18 14.48 -7.91
N THR A 36 -23.57 14.80 -9.05
CA THR A 36 -24.27 15.37 -10.21
C THR A 36 -23.67 14.87 -11.52
N ALA A 37 -24.45 14.92 -12.60
CA ALA A 37 -23.96 14.64 -13.95
C ALA A 37 -22.88 15.63 -14.44
N ALA A 38 -22.76 16.81 -13.83
CA ALA A 38 -21.68 17.74 -14.12
C ALA A 38 -20.36 17.26 -13.50
N VAL A 39 -20.38 16.85 -12.23
CA VAL A 39 -19.24 16.25 -11.54
C VAL A 39 -18.83 14.94 -12.22
N GLY A 40 -19.79 14.04 -12.47
CA GLY A 40 -19.50 12.77 -13.13
C GLY A 40 -18.87 12.91 -14.51
N ARG A 41 -19.23 13.93 -15.31
CA ARG A 41 -18.56 14.19 -16.61
C ARG A 41 -17.09 14.59 -16.48
N CYS A 42 -16.74 15.25 -15.39
CA CYS A 42 -15.37 15.67 -15.11
C CYS A 42 -14.53 14.51 -14.59
N GLU A 43 -15.06 13.74 -13.64
CA GLU A 43 -14.44 12.52 -13.09
C GLU A 43 -14.21 11.50 -14.21
N ASP A 44 -15.23 11.22 -15.03
CA ASP A 44 -15.12 10.45 -16.27
C ASP A 44 -14.03 10.96 -17.22
N GLY A 45 -13.88 12.28 -17.30
CA GLY A 45 -12.90 12.94 -18.15
C GLY A 45 -11.49 12.63 -17.70
N VAL A 46 -11.23 12.73 -16.39
CA VAL A 46 -9.96 12.39 -15.75
C VAL A 46 -9.67 10.90 -15.93
N GLN A 47 -10.64 10.03 -15.67
CA GLN A 47 -10.45 8.59 -15.83
C GLN A 47 -10.11 8.21 -17.28
N LYS A 48 -10.82 8.79 -18.26
CA LYS A 48 -10.52 8.57 -19.70
C LYS A 48 -9.14 9.09 -20.08
N ALA A 49 -8.69 10.21 -19.51
CA ALA A 49 -7.35 10.73 -19.72
C ALA A 49 -6.29 9.79 -19.13
N LEU A 50 -6.50 9.29 -17.91
CA LEU A 50 -5.59 8.37 -17.22
C LEU A 50 -5.49 7.03 -17.95
N THR A 51 -6.61 6.42 -18.35
CA THR A 51 -6.59 5.20 -19.19
C THR A 51 -5.82 5.43 -20.49
N LYS A 52 -5.90 6.63 -21.07
CA LYS A 52 -5.17 6.96 -22.29
C LYS A 52 -3.67 7.11 -22.05
N TYR A 53 -3.29 7.67 -20.91
CA TYR A 53 -1.91 7.75 -20.44
C TYR A 53 -1.32 6.35 -20.26
N ILE A 54 -1.97 5.49 -19.48
CA ILE A 54 -1.60 4.07 -19.28
C ILE A 54 -1.40 3.35 -20.62
N GLN A 55 -2.36 3.50 -21.55
CA GLN A 55 -2.28 2.92 -22.89
C GLN A 55 -1.11 3.44 -23.74
N THR A 56 -0.56 4.60 -23.41
CA THR A 56 0.55 5.22 -24.13
C THR A 56 1.88 4.76 -23.55
N VAL A 57 2.02 4.74 -22.22
CA VAL A 57 3.18 4.20 -21.48
C VAL A 57 3.42 2.73 -21.83
N ILE A 58 2.40 1.87 -21.72
CA ILE A 58 2.53 0.45 -22.13
C ILE A 58 2.96 0.31 -23.60
N LYS A 59 2.59 1.25 -24.49
CA LYS A 59 3.06 1.24 -25.88
C LYS A 59 4.49 1.75 -26.04
N CYS A 60 4.97 2.60 -25.16
CA CYS A 60 6.38 2.99 -25.09
C CYS A 60 7.21 1.77 -24.68
N HIS A 61 6.82 1.04 -23.64
CA HIS A 61 7.49 -0.20 -23.21
C HIS A 61 7.50 -1.27 -24.32
N ILE A 62 6.38 -1.48 -25.02
CA ILE A 62 6.32 -2.37 -26.21
C ILE A 62 7.32 -1.94 -27.29
N LYS A 63 7.43 -0.65 -27.58
CA LYS A 63 8.39 -0.15 -28.58
C LYS A 63 9.83 -0.30 -28.10
N ALA A 64 10.09 -0.12 -26.81
CA ALA A 64 11.41 -0.35 -26.23
C ALA A 64 11.82 -1.82 -26.40
N ALA A 65 10.92 -2.75 -26.06
CA ALA A 65 11.11 -4.19 -26.27
C ALA A 65 11.38 -4.52 -27.75
N ASP A 66 10.51 -4.06 -28.64
CA ASP A 66 10.66 -4.28 -30.08
C ASP A 66 11.97 -3.67 -30.62
N ALA A 67 12.32 -2.45 -30.21
CA ALA A 67 13.53 -1.79 -30.66
C ALA A 67 14.79 -2.51 -30.16
N ALA A 68 14.82 -2.92 -28.89
CA ALA A 68 15.93 -3.64 -28.30
C ALA A 68 16.16 -4.99 -29.00
N VAL A 69 15.10 -5.76 -29.25
CA VAL A 69 15.16 -7.03 -30.00
C VAL A 69 15.67 -6.83 -31.43
N ASN A 70 15.30 -5.72 -32.07
CA ASN A 70 15.75 -5.38 -33.42
C ASN A 70 17.07 -4.59 -33.46
N SER A 71 17.75 -4.41 -32.31
CA SER A 71 18.96 -3.58 -32.18
C SER A 71 18.79 -2.17 -32.76
N MET A 72 17.59 -1.61 -32.65
CA MET A 72 17.26 -0.25 -33.07
C MET A 72 17.33 0.70 -31.87
N PRO A 73 17.80 1.95 -32.07
CA PRO A 73 17.72 2.95 -31.02
C PRO A 73 16.26 3.36 -30.81
N PHE A 74 15.84 3.37 -29.55
CA PHE A 74 14.57 3.93 -29.11
C PHE A 74 14.82 4.63 -27.78
N ASP A 75 14.33 5.85 -27.70
CA ASP A 75 14.38 6.66 -26.48
C ASP A 75 13.00 6.52 -25.84
N GLU A 76 12.95 5.64 -24.85
CA GLU A 76 11.75 5.22 -24.15
C GLU A 76 11.28 6.36 -23.22
N GLU A 77 12.20 6.95 -22.46
CA GLU A 77 12.02 8.17 -21.66
C GLU A 77 11.38 9.32 -22.45
N LEU A 78 11.80 9.59 -23.68
CA LEU A 78 11.16 10.62 -24.52
C LEU A 78 9.77 10.22 -25.03
N CYS A 79 9.43 8.93 -25.04
CA CYS A 79 8.08 8.46 -25.34
C CYS A 79 7.14 8.69 -24.14
N GLU A 80 7.63 8.44 -22.92
CA GLU A 80 6.98 8.66 -21.62
C GLU A 80 6.78 10.16 -21.34
N SER A 81 7.86 10.94 -21.50
CA SER A 81 7.99 12.33 -21.10
C SER A 81 8.91 13.09 -22.06
N ASP A 82 8.33 13.94 -22.92
CA ASP A 82 9.11 14.82 -23.79
C ASP A 82 8.61 16.26 -23.65
N PRO A 83 9.16 16.99 -22.65
CA PRO A 83 8.85 18.40 -22.43
C PRO A 83 9.25 19.29 -23.62
N SER A 84 10.22 18.85 -24.45
CA SER A 84 10.76 19.66 -25.54
C SER A 84 9.81 19.72 -26.74
N THR A 85 9.06 18.64 -27.00
CA THR A 85 8.07 18.60 -28.09
C THR A 85 6.62 18.58 -27.62
N ALA A 86 6.39 18.43 -26.31
CA ALA A 86 5.08 18.23 -25.70
C ALA A 86 4.32 17.03 -26.29
N LYS A 87 5.06 16.00 -26.72
CA LYS A 87 4.50 14.80 -27.36
C LYS A 87 4.59 13.54 -26.50
N GLY A 88 5.27 13.57 -25.36
CA GLY A 88 5.31 12.45 -24.42
C GLY A 88 3.93 12.09 -23.87
N ALA A 89 3.81 10.90 -23.29
CA ALA A 89 2.59 10.43 -22.65
C ALA A 89 2.15 11.40 -21.54
N LYS A 90 3.09 11.83 -20.70
CA LYS A 90 2.89 12.78 -19.61
C LYS A 90 2.35 14.12 -20.11
N GLU A 91 2.97 14.74 -21.11
CA GLU A 91 2.52 16.05 -21.58
C GLU A 91 1.13 16.00 -22.23
N ARG A 92 0.78 14.88 -22.88
CA ARG A 92 -0.57 14.68 -23.42
C ARG A 92 -1.62 14.51 -22.33
N TYR A 93 -1.27 13.84 -21.24
CA TYR A 93 -2.12 13.73 -20.06
C TYR A 93 -2.31 15.09 -19.41
N ASP A 94 -1.22 15.79 -19.11
CA ASP A 94 -1.24 17.10 -18.46
C ASP A 94 -2.04 18.12 -19.31
N ALA A 95 -1.92 18.08 -20.64
CA ALA A 95 -2.73 18.90 -21.55
C ALA A 95 -4.23 18.53 -21.51
N ALA A 96 -4.56 17.24 -21.36
CA ALA A 96 -5.95 16.81 -21.22
C ALA A 96 -6.55 17.25 -19.88
N ILE A 97 -5.80 17.13 -18.78
CA ILE A 97 -6.20 17.60 -17.46
C ILE A 97 -6.34 19.13 -17.44
N ALA A 98 -5.40 19.87 -18.01
CA ALA A 98 -5.48 21.32 -18.13
C ALA A 98 -6.73 21.77 -18.90
N LYS A 99 -7.12 21.03 -19.95
CA LYS A 99 -8.36 21.29 -20.69
C LYS A 99 -9.61 21.01 -19.85
N LEU A 100 -9.62 19.92 -19.07
CA LEU A 100 -10.72 19.61 -18.16
C LEU A 100 -10.84 20.65 -17.04
N ALA A 101 -9.72 21.14 -16.51
CA ALA A 101 -9.67 22.15 -15.46
C ALA A 101 -10.36 23.46 -15.86
N LEU A 102 -10.49 23.78 -17.16
CA LEU A 102 -11.24 24.96 -17.63
C LEU A 102 -12.74 24.92 -17.26
N THR A 103 -13.31 23.72 -17.11
CA THR A 103 -14.74 23.53 -16.79
C THR A 103 -14.97 22.79 -15.47
N CYS A 104 -13.93 22.14 -14.94
CA CYS A 104 -13.98 21.26 -13.78
C CYS A 104 -13.06 21.77 -12.65
N SER A 105 -12.72 23.06 -12.64
CA SER A 105 -11.79 23.65 -11.68
C SER A 105 -12.23 23.43 -10.23
N GLY A 106 -11.31 22.98 -9.38
CA GLY A 106 -11.57 22.77 -7.95
C GLY A 106 -12.31 21.46 -7.62
N GLN A 107 -12.62 20.63 -8.61
CA GLN A 107 -13.13 19.28 -8.36
C GLN A 107 -11.98 18.33 -8.02
N CYS A 108 -12.25 17.45 -7.07
CA CYS A 108 -11.28 16.52 -6.51
C CYS A 108 -10.53 15.70 -7.57
N ALA A 109 -11.21 15.13 -8.58
CA ALA A 109 -10.56 14.35 -9.63
C ALA A 109 -9.47 15.13 -10.39
N VAL A 110 -9.71 16.43 -10.65
CA VAL A 110 -8.73 17.29 -11.34
C VAL A 110 -7.58 17.66 -10.40
N LEU A 111 -7.85 17.82 -9.10
CA LEU A 111 -6.84 18.10 -8.08
C LEU A 111 -5.94 16.88 -7.81
N ASN A 112 -6.51 15.68 -7.80
CA ASN A 112 -5.81 14.42 -7.57
C ASN A 112 -5.06 13.91 -8.82
N ALA A 113 -5.48 14.34 -10.02
CA ALA A 113 -4.95 13.87 -11.29
C ALA A 113 -3.41 13.85 -11.41
N PRO A 114 -2.63 14.85 -10.92
CA PRO A 114 -1.17 14.80 -10.99
C PRO A 114 -0.56 13.71 -10.11
N GLY A 115 -1.06 13.55 -8.89
CA GLY A 115 -0.59 12.53 -7.94
C GLY A 115 -0.96 11.12 -8.42
N LEU A 116 -2.21 10.94 -8.84
CA LEU A 116 -2.69 9.67 -9.39
C LEU A 116 -1.89 9.22 -10.63
N ARG A 117 -1.54 10.15 -11.51
CA ARG A 117 -0.67 9.84 -12.66
C ARG A 117 0.69 9.33 -12.21
N ALA A 118 1.32 9.97 -11.22
CA ALA A 118 2.63 9.55 -10.72
C ALA A 118 2.56 8.16 -10.07
N THR A 119 1.53 7.87 -9.28
CA THR A 119 1.32 6.52 -8.73
C THR A 119 1.14 5.47 -9.81
N VAL A 120 0.36 5.77 -10.84
CA VAL A 120 0.14 4.87 -11.98
C VAL A 120 1.40 4.68 -12.81
N GLU A 121 2.24 5.71 -12.97
CA GLU A 121 3.54 5.62 -13.65
C GLU A 121 4.41 4.55 -12.98
N THR A 122 4.66 4.68 -11.68
CA THR A 122 5.44 3.69 -10.91
C THR A 122 4.88 2.27 -11.02
N LEU A 123 3.56 2.10 -11.00
CA LEU A 123 2.93 0.78 -11.15
C LEU A 123 3.13 0.18 -12.55
N LEU A 124 3.21 1.01 -13.59
CA LEU A 124 3.48 0.57 -14.95
C LEU A 124 4.94 0.16 -15.11
N ASP A 125 5.86 0.89 -14.50
CA ASP A 125 7.30 0.62 -14.51
C ASP A 125 7.60 -0.69 -13.77
N ASP A 126 7.06 -0.86 -12.56
CA ASP A 126 7.18 -2.10 -11.77
C ASP A 126 6.47 -3.28 -12.46
N GLY A 127 5.27 -3.02 -12.99
CA GLY A 127 4.47 -4.01 -13.71
C GLY A 127 5.13 -4.48 -15.01
N ASN A 128 6.06 -3.70 -15.57
CA ASN A 128 6.80 -4.05 -16.79
C ASN A 128 7.59 -5.35 -16.62
N GLY A 129 8.14 -5.59 -15.43
CA GLY A 129 8.85 -6.83 -15.10
C GLY A 129 7.96 -8.07 -15.06
N ALA A 130 6.67 -7.91 -14.76
CA ALA A 130 5.70 -9.00 -14.84
C ALA A 130 5.30 -9.31 -16.29
N ILE A 131 5.36 -8.34 -17.20
CA ILE A 131 5.08 -8.50 -18.62
C ILE A 131 6.28 -9.10 -19.35
N TYR A 132 7.47 -8.52 -19.17
CA TYR A 132 8.73 -8.95 -19.79
C TYR A 132 9.59 -9.75 -18.81
N GLY A 133 9.00 -10.83 -18.30
CA GLY A 133 9.59 -11.68 -17.28
C GLY A 133 10.45 -12.83 -17.82
N CYS A 134 10.47 -13.05 -19.14
CA CYS A 134 11.33 -14.08 -19.73
C CYS A 134 12.82 -13.75 -19.53
N PRO A 135 13.72 -14.76 -19.54
CA PRO A 135 15.16 -14.52 -19.41
C PRO A 135 15.70 -13.63 -20.55
N GLY A 136 16.44 -12.59 -20.17
CA GLY A 136 17.04 -11.64 -21.09
C GLY A 136 17.98 -10.67 -20.38
N ALA A 137 18.53 -9.70 -21.12
CA ALA A 137 19.26 -8.58 -20.52
C ALA A 137 18.26 -7.57 -19.94
N PRO A 138 18.54 -6.86 -18.84
CA PRO A 138 17.62 -5.86 -18.30
C PRO A 138 17.39 -4.71 -19.30
N PHE A 139 16.20 -4.09 -19.27
CA PHE A 139 15.84 -2.95 -20.14
C PHE A 139 16.74 -1.71 -19.93
N GLY A 140 17.33 -1.56 -18.73
CA GLY A 140 18.07 -0.36 -18.34
C GLY A 140 17.11 0.79 -18.00
N GLY A 141 17.59 1.83 -17.31
CA GLY A 141 16.71 2.91 -16.83
C GLY A 141 16.00 2.55 -15.52
N ASP A 142 14.80 3.09 -15.31
CA ASP A 142 13.88 2.81 -14.19
C ASP A 142 12.86 1.69 -14.49
N ASP A 143 12.76 1.26 -15.76
CA ASP A 143 11.95 0.12 -16.20
C ASP A 143 12.36 -1.24 -15.59
N ALA A 144 11.40 -1.94 -14.98
CA ALA A 144 11.60 -3.33 -14.56
C ALA A 144 11.50 -4.31 -15.75
N GLY A 145 12.19 -5.45 -15.65
CA GLY A 145 12.07 -6.56 -16.62
C GLY A 145 13.25 -6.73 -17.55
N ASN A 146 13.10 -7.65 -18.52
CA ASN A 146 14.18 -8.06 -19.42
C ASN A 146 13.81 -7.89 -20.89
N VAL A 147 14.76 -7.40 -21.68
CA VAL A 147 14.74 -7.42 -23.13
C VAL A 147 14.54 -8.85 -23.64
N PRO A 148 13.48 -9.11 -24.42
CA PRO A 148 13.24 -10.42 -25.01
C PRO A 148 14.43 -10.85 -25.88
N THR A 149 14.80 -12.13 -25.82
CA THR A 149 15.98 -12.65 -26.53
C THR A 149 15.71 -13.00 -28.00
N ASP A 150 14.44 -13.08 -28.40
CA ASP A 150 14.03 -13.38 -29.77
C ASP A 150 12.66 -12.76 -30.13
N PRO A 151 12.36 -12.58 -31.44
CA PRO A 151 11.12 -11.95 -31.89
C PRO A 151 9.82 -12.69 -31.55
N LEU A 152 9.87 -14.03 -31.37
CA LEU A 152 8.68 -14.80 -30.99
C LEU A 152 8.34 -14.53 -29.52
N THR A 153 9.34 -14.58 -28.64
CA THR A 153 9.18 -14.23 -27.22
C THR A 153 8.69 -12.79 -27.06
N ALA A 154 9.30 -11.83 -27.78
CA ALA A 154 8.87 -10.44 -27.78
C ALA A 154 7.39 -10.30 -28.16
N LYS A 155 6.97 -10.91 -29.27
CA LYS A 155 5.57 -10.90 -29.73
C LYS A 155 4.59 -11.52 -28.71
N CYS A 156 5.05 -12.48 -27.93
CA CYS A 156 4.25 -13.15 -26.91
C CYS A 156 4.05 -12.28 -25.67
N GLU A 157 5.12 -11.68 -25.14
CA GLU A 157 5.06 -10.74 -24.00
C GLU A 157 4.31 -9.46 -24.38
N ASP A 158 4.50 -8.96 -25.60
CA ASP A 158 3.65 -7.95 -26.24
C ASP A 158 2.16 -8.30 -26.21
N GLY A 159 1.86 -9.58 -26.41
CA GLY A 159 0.52 -10.12 -26.34
C GLY A 159 -0.08 -9.97 -24.95
N VAL A 160 0.70 -10.23 -23.90
CA VAL A 160 0.32 -10.04 -22.50
C VAL A 160 0.14 -8.55 -22.18
N ALA A 161 1.06 -7.69 -22.60
CA ALA A 161 0.93 -6.24 -22.45
C ALA A 161 -0.37 -5.71 -23.09
N LYS A 162 -0.68 -6.16 -24.30
CA LYS A 162 -1.91 -5.81 -25.04
C LYS A 162 -3.17 -6.39 -24.39
N ALA A 163 -3.08 -7.57 -23.78
CA ALA A 163 -4.18 -8.14 -23.01
C ALA A 163 -4.43 -7.32 -21.73
N ASN A 164 -3.39 -6.95 -20.98
CA ASN A 164 -3.50 -6.14 -19.78
C ASN A 164 -4.08 -4.75 -20.08
N THR A 165 -3.58 -4.10 -21.13
CA THR A 165 -4.12 -2.82 -21.62
C THR A 165 -5.64 -2.88 -21.88
N LYS A 166 -6.12 -3.98 -22.46
CA LYS A 166 -7.56 -4.18 -22.74
C LYS A 166 -8.35 -4.47 -21.47
N TYR A 167 -7.75 -5.17 -20.51
CA TYR A 167 -8.33 -5.43 -19.20
C TYR A 167 -8.56 -4.13 -18.45
N ILE A 168 -7.52 -3.30 -18.28
CA ILE A 168 -7.59 -1.96 -17.68
C ILE A 168 -8.71 -1.14 -18.34
N GLN A 169 -8.73 -1.11 -19.68
CA GLN A 169 -9.78 -0.38 -20.40
C GLN A 169 -11.20 -0.94 -20.17
N ALA A 170 -11.34 -2.24 -19.92
CA ALA A 170 -12.63 -2.88 -19.69
C ALA A 170 -13.15 -2.57 -18.28
N VAL A 171 -12.31 -2.76 -17.25
CA VAL A 171 -12.60 -2.46 -15.84
C VAL A 171 -12.97 -0.99 -15.65
N THR A 172 -12.11 -0.08 -16.12
CA THR A 172 -12.40 1.36 -16.11
C THR A 172 -13.73 1.72 -16.82
N LYS A 173 -14.13 0.99 -17.86
CA LYS A 173 -15.45 1.21 -18.50
C LYS A 173 -16.61 0.68 -17.66
N CYS A 174 -16.40 -0.34 -16.84
CA CYS A 174 -17.39 -0.80 -15.87
C CYS A 174 -17.59 0.27 -14.80
N HIS A 175 -16.51 0.82 -14.25
CA HIS A 175 -16.56 1.93 -13.28
C HIS A 175 -17.29 3.16 -13.86
N ILE A 176 -16.92 3.61 -15.08
CA ILE A 176 -17.61 4.71 -15.76
C ILE A 176 -19.12 4.44 -15.89
N LYS A 177 -19.51 3.21 -16.25
CA LYS A 177 -20.92 2.85 -16.39
C LYS A 177 -21.64 2.80 -15.05
N ALA A 178 -20.98 2.34 -13.99
CA ALA A 178 -21.51 2.33 -12.64
C ALA A 178 -21.79 3.76 -12.18
N ALA A 179 -20.81 4.66 -12.31
CA ALA A 179 -20.95 6.09 -12.07
C ALA A 179 -22.14 6.68 -12.84
N ASP A 180 -22.16 6.44 -14.15
CA ASP A 180 -23.19 6.95 -15.07
C ASP A 180 -24.59 6.40 -14.77
N ALA A 181 -24.68 5.16 -14.29
CA ALA A 181 -25.92 4.50 -13.95
C ALA A 181 -26.45 5.02 -12.60
N GLY A 182 -25.58 5.13 -11.59
CA GLY A 182 -25.93 5.67 -10.28
C GLY A 182 -26.41 7.12 -10.36
N VAL A 183 -25.72 7.98 -11.12
CA VAL A 183 -26.17 9.36 -11.40
C VAL A 183 -27.56 9.41 -12.05
N LYS A 184 -27.89 8.41 -12.88
CA LYS A 184 -29.18 8.31 -13.58
C LYS A 184 -30.23 7.53 -12.79
N GLY A 185 -29.92 7.05 -11.58
CA GLY A 185 -30.78 6.17 -10.78
C GLY A 185 -31.13 4.87 -11.49
N LYS A 186 -30.22 4.35 -12.32
CA LYS A 186 -30.39 3.09 -13.07
C LYS A 186 -29.60 1.98 -12.40
N PRO A 187 -30.14 0.74 -12.37
CA PRO A 187 -29.37 -0.39 -11.91
C PRO A 187 -28.23 -0.68 -12.89
N PHE A 188 -27.06 -0.99 -12.35
CA PHE A 188 -25.92 -1.52 -13.09
C PHE A 188 -25.21 -2.51 -12.17
N ASP A 189 -24.88 -3.67 -12.71
CA ASP A 189 -24.12 -4.70 -12.01
C ASP A 189 -22.69 -4.56 -12.49
N GLU A 190 -21.91 -3.83 -11.69
CA GLU A 190 -20.53 -3.45 -11.93
C GLU A 190 -19.65 -4.71 -11.86
N GLU A 191 -19.75 -5.45 -10.77
CA GLU A 191 -19.16 -6.77 -10.53
C GLU A 191 -19.36 -7.77 -11.69
N LEU A 192 -20.55 -7.81 -12.30
CA LEU A 192 -20.79 -8.68 -13.45
C LEU A 192 -20.13 -8.15 -14.74
N CYS A 193 -19.88 -6.85 -14.83
CA CYS A 193 -19.10 -6.25 -15.91
C CYS A 193 -17.60 -6.57 -15.76
N GLU A 194 -17.09 -6.54 -14.54
CA GLU A 194 -15.73 -6.92 -14.12
C GLU A 194 -15.48 -8.42 -14.35
N SER A 195 -16.39 -9.25 -13.84
CA SER A 195 -16.27 -10.71 -13.71
C SER A 195 -17.61 -11.39 -13.98
N ASP A 196 -17.71 -12.08 -15.12
CA ASP A 196 -18.89 -12.88 -15.50
C ASP A 196 -18.48 -14.31 -15.83
N PRO A 197 -18.24 -15.16 -14.80
CA PRO A 197 -17.83 -16.55 -15.01
C PRO A 197 -18.87 -17.40 -15.75
N VAL A 198 -20.14 -16.98 -15.75
CA VAL A 198 -21.25 -17.72 -16.35
C VAL A 198 -21.42 -17.37 -17.83
N GLY A 199 -21.40 -16.08 -18.16
CA GLY A 199 -21.56 -15.60 -19.53
C GLY A 199 -20.25 -15.43 -20.30
N GLY A 200 -19.10 -15.48 -19.63
CA GLY A 200 -17.76 -15.35 -20.23
C GLY A 200 -17.49 -13.98 -20.83
N LYS A 201 -18.22 -12.95 -20.38
CA LYS A 201 -18.21 -11.61 -20.97
C LYS A 201 -17.58 -10.55 -20.07
N GLY A 202 -17.20 -10.87 -18.85
CA GLY A 202 -16.52 -9.96 -17.94
C GLY A 202 -15.16 -9.54 -18.47
N ALA A 203 -14.59 -8.49 -17.89
CA ALA A 203 -13.24 -8.04 -18.18
C ALA A 203 -12.23 -9.16 -17.89
N LYS A 204 -12.38 -9.84 -16.75
CA LYS A 204 -11.53 -10.94 -16.29
C LYS A 204 -11.51 -12.11 -17.27
N GLU A 205 -12.68 -12.61 -17.69
CA GLU A 205 -12.76 -13.76 -18.59
C GLU A 205 -12.19 -13.45 -19.98
N LYS A 206 -12.32 -12.20 -20.45
CA LYS A 206 -11.70 -11.77 -21.70
C LYS A 206 -10.18 -11.72 -21.63
N TYR A 207 -9.63 -11.30 -20.49
CA TYR A 207 -8.19 -11.34 -20.24
C TYR A 207 -7.69 -12.78 -20.21
N ASP A 208 -8.32 -13.62 -19.38
CA ASP A 208 -7.92 -15.02 -19.21
C ASP A 208 -8.01 -15.79 -20.54
N ALA A 209 -9.05 -15.54 -21.36
CA ALA A 209 -9.17 -16.12 -22.71
C ALA A 209 -8.05 -15.65 -23.67
N ALA A 210 -7.60 -14.40 -23.56
CA ALA A 210 -6.48 -13.89 -24.35
C ALA A 210 -5.16 -14.54 -23.94
N ILE A 211 -4.90 -14.67 -22.63
CA ILE A 211 -3.71 -15.34 -22.10
C ILE A 211 -3.72 -16.83 -22.45
N ALA A 212 -4.85 -17.52 -22.30
CA ALA A 212 -4.97 -18.93 -22.68
C ALA A 212 -4.66 -19.15 -24.16
N LYS A 213 -5.05 -18.21 -25.03
CA LYS A 213 -4.71 -18.27 -26.46
C LYS A 213 -3.21 -18.08 -26.72
N LEU A 214 -2.55 -17.18 -25.98
CA LEU A 214 -1.10 -16.99 -26.09
C LEU A 214 -0.34 -18.22 -25.62
N ALA A 215 -0.75 -18.83 -24.50
CA ALA A 215 -0.13 -20.02 -23.92
C ALA A 215 -0.12 -21.25 -24.86
N LEU A 216 -0.94 -21.28 -25.91
CA LEU A 216 -0.93 -22.36 -26.91
C LEU A 216 0.29 -22.35 -27.84
N SER A 217 0.91 -21.18 -28.04
CA SER A 217 1.99 -20.99 -29.02
C SER A 217 3.20 -20.23 -28.49
N CYS A 218 3.11 -19.70 -27.28
CA CYS A 218 4.16 -18.91 -26.64
C CYS A 218 4.96 -19.74 -25.63
N PRO A 219 6.24 -19.39 -25.39
CA PRO A 219 7.00 -19.95 -24.28
C PRO A 219 6.26 -19.76 -22.94
N ALA A 220 6.41 -20.72 -22.02
CA ALA A 220 5.72 -20.68 -20.73
C ALA A 220 6.07 -19.43 -19.90
N CYS A 221 7.31 -18.92 -20.02
CA CYS A 221 7.73 -17.71 -19.32
C CYS A 221 6.90 -16.49 -19.71
N SER A 222 6.48 -16.37 -20.98
CA SER A 222 5.78 -15.18 -21.50
C SER A 222 4.39 -14.99 -20.89
N THR A 223 3.81 -16.03 -20.29
CA THR A 223 2.48 -15.96 -19.65
C THR A 223 2.52 -16.33 -18.17
N ALA A 224 3.69 -16.62 -17.60
CA ALA A 224 3.83 -17.16 -16.25
C ALA A 224 3.28 -16.22 -15.17
N ASN A 225 3.48 -14.92 -15.35
CA ASN A 225 3.09 -13.89 -14.39
C ASN A 225 1.75 -13.23 -14.70
N ALA A 226 1.06 -13.65 -15.77
CA ALA A 226 -0.15 -12.98 -16.25
C ALA A 226 -1.29 -12.94 -15.21
N SER A 227 -1.44 -14.00 -14.41
CA SER A 227 -2.44 -14.03 -13.33
C SER A 227 -2.13 -13.05 -12.20
N ALA A 228 -0.87 -12.97 -11.77
CA ALA A 228 -0.41 -12.03 -10.75
C ALA A 228 -0.50 -10.58 -11.26
N LEU A 229 -0.11 -10.34 -12.51
CA LEU A 229 -0.24 -9.04 -13.17
C LEU A 229 -1.70 -8.56 -13.20
N ARG A 230 -2.64 -9.42 -13.58
CA ARG A 230 -4.07 -9.06 -13.57
C ARG A 230 -4.54 -8.73 -12.17
N ALA A 231 -4.20 -9.55 -11.17
CA ALA A 231 -4.61 -9.32 -9.78
C ALA A 231 -4.05 -7.99 -9.22
N ALA A 232 -2.77 -7.68 -9.46
CA ALA A 232 -2.18 -6.41 -9.05
C ALA A 232 -2.82 -5.21 -9.77
N THR A 233 -3.15 -5.38 -11.06
CA THR A 233 -3.85 -4.36 -11.87
C THR A 233 -5.28 -4.12 -11.37
N GLU A 234 -6.02 -5.19 -11.05
CA GLU A 234 -7.38 -5.19 -10.49
C GLU A 234 -7.39 -4.39 -9.17
N VAL A 235 -6.55 -4.79 -8.21
CA VAL A 235 -6.38 -4.09 -6.92
C VAL A 235 -6.08 -2.61 -7.11
N SER A 236 -5.14 -2.26 -8.00
CA SER A 236 -4.78 -0.84 -8.23
C SER A 236 -5.95 -0.02 -8.77
N ILE A 237 -6.71 -0.56 -9.74
CA ILE A 237 -7.82 0.17 -10.35
C ILE A 237 -8.96 0.37 -9.34
N GLU A 238 -9.30 -0.66 -8.57
CA GLU A 238 -10.34 -0.61 -7.53
C GLU A 238 -9.99 0.39 -6.43
N CYS A 239 -8.74 0.34 -5.95
CA CYS A 239 -8.24 1.21 -4.90
C CYS A 239 -8.18 2.69 -5.31
N HIS A 240 -7.64 2.99 -6.49
CA HIS A 240 -7.51 4.37 -6.96
C HIS A 240 -8.80 4.91 -7.58
N ASN A 241 -9.87 4.11 -7.63
CA ASN A 241 -11.17 4.57 -8.11
C ASN A 241 -11.68 5.76 -7.27
N GLY A 242 -11.39 5.76 -5.97
CA GLY A 242 -11.73 6.85 -5.04
C GLY A 242 -10.98 8.16 -5.28
N ASP A 243 -9.81 8.13 -5.94
CA ASP A 243 -9.06 9.34 -6.31
C ASP A 243 -9.74 10.09 -7.47
N ILE A 244 -10.55 9.38 -8.25
CA ILE A 244 -11.29 9.89 -9.41
C ILE A 244 -12.74 10.17 -9.03
N TYR A 245 -13.43 9.21 -8.43
CA TYR A 245 -14.83 9.32 -8.03
C TYR A 245 -14.93 9.68 -6.56
N CYS A 246 -14.69 10.95 -6.27
CA CYS A 246 -14.44 11.48 -4.92
C CYS A 246 -15.59 12.38 -4.43
N ASP A 247 -16.80 12.20 -4.94
CA ASP A 247 -17.98 13.01 -4.64
C ASP A 247 -17.80 14.52 -4.95
N GLY A 248 -16.85 14.86 -5.83
CA GLY A 248 -16.51 16.25 -6.14
C GLY A 248 -15.89 17.06 -4.99
N THR A 249 -15.52 16.45 -3.86
CA THR A 249 -14.97 17.14 -2.66
C THR A 249 -13.63 16.55 -2.21
N THR A 250 -12.83 17.35 -1.48
CA THR A 250 -11.56 16.93 -0.86
C THR A 250 -11.54 17.30 0.63
N PRO A 251 -11.41 16.34 1.58
CA PRO A 251 -11.39 14.89 1.41
C PRO A 251 -12.75 14.33 1.01
N SER A 252 -12.78 13.22 0.26
CA SER A 252 -14.04 12.52 -0.05
C SER A 252 -14.61 11.82 1.20
N ALA A 253 -15.93 11.82 1.36
CA ALA A 253 -16.61 11.10 2.42
C ALA A 253 -16.67 9.56 2.21
N CYS A 254 -16.35 9.06 1.01
CA CYS A 254 -16.22 7.63 0.71
C CYS A 254 -14.81 7.27 0.22
N ALA A 255 -13.78 7.99 0.68
CA ALA A 255 -12.40 7.58 0.45
C ALA A 255 -12.14 6.23 1.12
N ALA A 256 -11.83 5.21 0.33
CA ALA A 256 -11.24 3.97 0.83
C ALA A 256 -9.73 4.01 0.56
N ASN A 257 -8.94 3.52 1.51
CA ASN A 257 -7.49 3.46 1.41
C ASN A 257 -7.03 2.17 0.69
N CYS A 258 -6.03 2.30 -0.17
CA CYS A 258 -5.31 1.18 -0.79
C CYS A 258 -4.46 0.40 0.22
N PRO A 259 -4.43 -0.95 0.17
CA PRO A 259 -3.37 -1.75 0.78
C PRO A 259 -2.14 -1.89 -0.15
N THR A 260 -0.92 -1.77 0.38
CA THR A 260 0.32 -2.17 -0.29
C THR A 260 0.58 -3.68 -0.10
N ASN A 261 0.82 -4.40 -1.20
CA ASN A 261 0.89 -5.86 -1.28
C ASN A 261 1.91 -6.50 -0.30
N THR A 262 1.42 -7.22 0.73
CA THR A 262 2.15 -8.33 1.36
C THR A 262 1.40 -9.63 1.12
N SER A 263 2.06 -10.56 0.43
CA SER A 263 1.58 -11.88 0.03
C SER A 263 1.01 -12.69 1.21
N THR A 264 -0.28 -13.01 1.17
CA THR A 264 -0.95 -13.91 2.11
C THR A 264 -1.22 -15.27 1.45
N THR A 265 -0.50 -16.29 1.91
CA THR A 265 -0.84 -17.70 1.66
C THR A 265 -2.02 -18.11 2.54
N MET A 266 -3.14 -18.51 1.94
CA MET A 266 -4.31 -19.05 2.64
C MET A 266 -4.09 -20.48 3.16
N SER A 267 -4.50 -20.78 4.41
CA SER A 267 -5.14 -22.05 4.84
C SER A 267 -5.48 -22.06 6.35
N PRO A 268 -6.33 -22.97 6.86
CA PRO A 268 -7.78 -23.01 6.74
C PRO A 268 -8.50 -22.71 8.07
N THR A 269 -9.76 -22.28 7.94
CA THR A 269 -10.72 -21.97 9.01
C THR A 269 -11.06 -23.18 9.89
N THR A 270 -10.99 -23.00 11.21
CA THR A 270 -11.68 -23.87 12.17
C THR A 270 -12.69 -23.03 12.95
N THR A 271 -13.98 -23.29 12.72
CA THR A 271 -15.09 -22.60 13.38
C THR A 271 -15.26 -23.13 14.81
N THR A 272 -15.13 -22.26 15.81
CA THR A 272 -15.64 -22.55 17.16
C THR A 272 -16.50 -21.39 17.63
N THR A 273 -17.77 -21.67 17.86
CA THR A 273 -18.79 -20.75 18.34
C THR A 273 -18.71 -20.66 19.87
N THR A 274 -18.51 -19.48 20.43
CA THR A 274 -18.86 -19.22 21.84
C THR A 274 -19.47 -17.83 22.01
N THR A 275 -20.73 -17.85 22.42
CA THR A 275 -21.53 -16.72 22.90
C THR A 275 -20.93 -16.14 24.18
N SER A 276 -20.84 -14.81 24.30
CA SER A 276 -20.89 -14.11 25.58
C SER A 276 -21.29 -12.66 25.39
N THR A 277 -22.40 -12.30 26.04
CA THR A 277 -22.99 -10.97 26.15
C THR A 277 -22.17 -10.10 27.09
N SER A 278 -21.89 -8.84 26.73
CA SER A 278 -21.70 -7.73 27.67
C SER A 278 -21.98 -6.39 26.98
N THR A 279 -22.97 -5.69 27.51
CA THR A 279 -23.36 -4.31 27.18
C THR A 279 -22.34 -3.30 27.70
N THR A 280 -21.92 -2.37 26.86
CA THR A 280 -21.67 -0.96 27.23
C THR A 280 -21.88 -0.06 26.02
N THR A 281 -22.79 0.90 26.18
CA THR A 281 -23.05 2.02 25.27
C THR A 281 -21.90 3.03 25.30
N SER A 282 -21.37 3.40 24.12
CA SER A 282 -20.94 4.76 23.82
C SER A 282 -21.02 5.00 22.32
N THR A 283 -21.38 6.22 21.95
CA THR A 283 -21.73 6.70 20.62
C THR A 283 -20.47 7.12 19.84
N THR A 284 -20.56 7.11 18.50
CA THR A 284 -19.81 7.90 17.47
C THR A 284 -18.57 7.30 16.78
N LEU A 285 -18.63 7.41 15.42
CA LEU A 285 -17.63 7.13 14.36
C LEU A 285 -17.30 5.67 14.05
N PRO A 286 -17.01 5.32 12.76
CA PRO A 286 -16.51 3.99 12.41
C PRO A 286 -15.18 3.79 13.15
N VAL A 287 -15.13 2.83 14.08
CA VAL A 287 -13.98 2.64 14.94
C VAL A 287 -12.94 1.86 14.14
N CYS A 288 -11.83 2.52 13.77
CA CYS A 288 -10.70 1.85 13.12
C CYS A 288 -10.07 0.80 14.03
N PHE A 289 -10.17 0.94 15.35
CA PHE A 289 -9.47 0.09 16.30
C PHE A 289 -10.42 -0.84 17.06
N GLN A 290 -10.08 -2.12 17.09
CA GLN A 290 -10.79 -3.16 17.83
C GLN A 290 -9.83 -3.87 18.78
N ASP A 291 -10.14 -3.84 20.09
CA ASP A 291 -9.40 -4.61 21.08
C ASP A 291 -9.71 -6.11 20.93
N LEU A 292 -8.68 -6.93 20.70
CA LEU A 292 -8.83 -8.38 20.57
C LEU A 292 -8.84 -9.10 21.93
N ALA A 293 -8.65 -8.36 23.04
CA ALA A 293 -8.63 -8.84 24.42
C ALA A 293 -7.54 -9.89 24.72
N ASP A 294 -6.55 -10.00 23.83
CA ASP A 294 -5.36 -10.85 23.97
C ASP A 294 -4.07 -10.03 24.26
N GLY A 295 -4.22 -8.72 24.47
CA GLY A 295 -3.11 -7.78 24.59
C GLY A 295 -2.80 -7.03 23.29
N THR A 296 -3.62 -7.18 22.24
CA THR A 296 -3.42 -6.51 20.96
C THR A 296 -4.67 -5.76 20.48
N ILE A 297 -4.43 -4.79 19.59
CA ILE A 297 -5.46 -3.99 18.94
C ILE A 297 -5.41 -4.26 17.44
N LEU A 298 -6.53 -4.70 16.87
CA LEU A 298 -6.73 -4.76 15.43
C LEU A 298 -7.07 -3.37 14.91
N ASP A 299 -6.19 -2.78 14.11
CA ASP A 299 -6.48 -1.63 13.28
C ASP A 299 -7.17 -2.11 12.00
N THR A 300 -8.49 -2.08 11.97
CA THR A 300 -9.34 -2.43 10.82
C THR A 300 -9.18 -1.48 9.63
N CYS A 301 -8.55 -0.31 9.81
CA CYS A 301 -8.33 0.68 8.75
C CYS A 301 -6.99 0.45 8.02
N THR A 302 -5.97 -0.05 8.71
CA THR A 302 -4.68 -0.43 8.09
C THR A 302 -4.49 -1.95 7.99
N ASN A 303 -5.40 -2.73 8.58
CA ASN A 303 -5.32 -4.17 8.79
C ASN A 303 -4.06 -4.63 9.56
N LEU A 304 -3.49 -3.71 10.35
CA LEU A 304 -2.36 -3.98 11.23
C LEU A 304 -2.85 -4.45 12.59
N GLN A 305 -2.07 -5.31 13.22
CA GLN A 305 -2.29 -5.66 14.62
C GLN A 305 -1.19 -5.05 15.47
N TRP A 306 -1.60 -4.30 16.48
CA TRP A 306 -0.71 -3.51 17.31
C TRP A 306 -0.62 -4.08 18.71
N GLU A 307 0.57 -4.03 19.29
CA GLU A 307 0.78 -4.26 20.71
C GLU A 307 0.01 -3.23 21.54
N LYS A 308 -0.68 -3.68 22.59
CA LYS A 308 -1.22 -2.82 23.66
C LYS A 308 -0.19 -2.71 24.78
N LYS A 309 0.09 -1.49 25.26
CA LYS A 309 1.04 -1.29 26.36
C LYS A 309 0.43 -1.63 27.71
N THR A 310 1.29 -1.92 28.68
CA THR A 310 0.96 -2.19 30.07
C THR A 310 1.44 -1.04 30.96
N THR A 311 1.03 -1.11 32.24
CA THR A 311 1.38 -0.22 33.37
C THR A 311 0.97 1.26 33.23
N PRO A 312 0.65 1.95 34.34
CA PRO A 312 0.34 3.38 34.27
C PRO A 312 1.54 4.19 33.78
N VAL A 313 1.27 5.24 32.98
CA VAL A 313 2.31 6.22 32.60
C VAL A 313 2.90 6.85 33.86
N ASP A 314 4.22 7.05 33.87
CA ASP A 314 5.01 7.55 35.00
C ASP A 314 5.02 6.63 36.25
N SER A 315 4.69 5.35 36.09
CA SER A 315 4.87 4.34 37.15
C SER A 315 6.34 3.90 37.29
N GLY A 316 7.17 4.23 36.31
CA GLY A 316 8.62 4.00 36.30
C GLY A 316 9.02 2.83 35.42
N VAL A 317 10.25 2.89 34.91
CA VAL A 317 10.80 1.88 33.99
C VAL A 317 10.80 0.49 34.63
N ASN A 318 10.25 -0.49 33.91
CA ASN A 318 10.25 -1.89 34.30
C ASN A 318 10.81 -2.78 33.17
N ALA A 319 12.12 -2.99 33.16
CA ALA A 319 12.78 -3.80 32.14
C ALA A 319 12.40 -5.29 32.13
N ALA A 320 11.71 -5.80 33.16
CA ALA A 320 11.23 -7.18 33.19
C ALA A 320 9.87 -7.34 32.47
N ASP A 321 9.13 -6.25 32.26
CA ASP A 321 7.90 -6.21 31.46
C ASP A 321 8.21 -5.54 30.13
N LEU A 322 8.30 -6.31 29.05
CA LEU A 322 8.63 -5.80 27.71
C LEU A 322 7.59 -4.82 27.17
N HIS A 323 6.37 -4.86 27.69
CA HIS A 323 5.22 -4.07 27.25
C HIS A 323 4.95 -2.83 28.10
N ASP A 324 5.79 -2.57 29.11
CA ASP A 324 5.66 -1.42 30.00
C ASP A 324 5.76 -0.10 29.22
N VAL A 325 4.80 0.82 29.45
CA VAL A 325 4.72 2.11 28.73
C VAL A 325 5.90 3.03 29.02
N ASP A 326 6.53 2.89 30.19
CA ASP A 326 7.63 3.75 30.63
C ASP A 326 8.99 3.29 30.14
N ASN A 327 9.10 2.05 29.64
CA ASN A 327 10.32 1.55 29.02
C ASN A 327 10.77 2.42 27.84
N ARG A 328 12.09 2.59 27.75
CA ARG A 328 12.75 3.38 26.71
C ARG A 328 13.88 2.57 26.11
N TYR A 329 14.00 2.66 24.80
CA TYR A 329 14.95 1.90 24.00
C TYR A 329 15.68 2.86 23.07
N SER A 330 16.97 2.62 22.83
CA SER A 330 17.73 3.35 21.81
C SER A 330 17.52 2.67 20.46
N TRP A 331 17.53 3.40 19.36
CA TRP A 331 17.50 2.76 18.04
C TRP A 331 18.81 2.00 17.76
N ALA A 332 19.95 2.58 18.16
CA ALA A 332 21.26 1.94 18.19
C ALA A 332 22.07 2.43 19.41
N GLY A 333 22.95 1.58 19.92
CA GLY A 333 23.95 1.97 20.92
C GLY A 333 25.17 2.62 20.29
N GLN A 334 26.19 2.88 21.10
CA GLN A 334 27.47 3.43 20.68
C GLN A 334 28.63 2.51 21.10
N CYS A 335 29.66 2.42 20.27
CA CYS A 335 30.86 1.67 20.64
C CYS A 335 31.67 2.41 21.72
N THR A 336 32.05 1.70 22.80
CA THR A 336 32.71 2.30 23.97
C THR A 336 34.06 2.96 23.67
N VAL A 337 34.79 2.52 22.65
CA VAL A 337 36.09 3.10 22.26
C VAL A 337 35.93 4.24 21.25
N TYR A 338 34.91 4.18 20.39
CA TYR A 338 34.65 5.21 19.38
C TYR A 338 33.14 5.50 19.31
N PRO A 339 32.63 6.45 20.11
CA PRO A 339 31.19 6.64 20.30
C PRO A 339 30.41 7.08 19.04
N ASN A 340 31.10 7.55 18.00
CA ASN A 340 30.45 7.89 16.73
C ASN A 340 30.10 6.66 15.88
N ASN A 341 30.57 5.46 16.26
CA ASN A 341 30.14 4.21 15.63
C ASN A 341 28.90 3.70 16.35
N LEU A 342 27.78 3.70 15.63
CA LEU A 342 26.54 3.09 16.09
C LEU A 342 26.61 1.58 16.01
N CYS A 343 25.90 0.92 16.93
CA CYS A 343 25.96 -0.52 17.05
C CYS A 343 24.68 -1.18 17.55
N GLN A 344 24.60 -2.49 17.30
CA GLN A 344 23.65 -3.39 17.96
C GLN A 344 24.33 -4.21 19.07
N PRO A 345 23.61 -4.55 20.15
CA PRO A 345 24.20 -5.18 21.33
C PRO A 345 24.57 -6.65 21.09
N ASN A 346 23.86 -7.34 20.20
CA ASN A 346 24.07 -8.75 19.90
C ASN A 346 23.69 -9.09 18.45
N LEU A 347 24.01 -10.32 18.03
CA LEU A 347 23.79 -10.80 16.66
C LEU A 347 22.31 -10.89 16.28
N ALA A 348 21.42 -11.17 17.24
CA ALA A 348 19.99 -11.26 16.98
C ALA A 348 19.42 -9.86 16.65
N ALA A 349 19.79 -8.86 17.44
CA ALA A 349 19.46 -7.46 17.18
C ALA A 349 20.05 -6.94 15.86
N GLU A 350 21.30 -7.30 15.54
CA GLU A 350 21.90 -6.99 14.23
C GLU A 350 21.10 -7.59 13.07
N THR A 351 20.70 -8.85 13.19
CA THR A 351 19.94 -9.55 12.15
C THR A 351 18.55 -8.92 11.98
N ALA A 352 17.85 -8.62 13.08
CA ALA A 352 16.54 -7.97 13.05
C ALA A 352 16.62 -6.56 12.43
N CYS A 353 17.61 -5.76 12.82
CA CYS A 353 17.85 -4.43 12.27
C CYS A 353 18.08 -4.49 10.75
N LYS A 354 18.94 -5.38 10.27
CA LYS A 354 19.23 -5.55 8.83
C LYS A 354 18.04 -6.03 8.03
N ALA A 355 17.18 -6.85 8.64
CA ALA A 355 15.99 -7.39 7.97
C ALA A 355 14.88 -6.33 7.79
N GLN A 356 14.76 -5.37 8.72
CA GLN A 356 13.63 -4.43 8.75
C GLN A 356 14.00 -3.00 8.32
N THR A 357 15.26 -2.72 7.98
CA THR A 357 15.72 -1.39 7.56
C THR A 357 16.17 -1.40 6.08
N HIS A 358 15.29 -1.00 5.16
CA HIS A 358 15.48 -1.09 3.70
C HIS A 358 16.53 -0.13 3.07
N SER A 359 17.58 0.30 3.79
CA SER A 359 18.73 1.08 3.24
C SER A 359 19.65 1.66 4.34
N ALA A 360 19.86 0.99 5.48
CA ALA A 360 20.66 1.54 6.58
C ALA A 360 22.07 0.92 6.68
N PRO A 361 23.08 1.35 5.88
CA PRO A 361 24.35 0.63 5.81
C PRO A 361 25.28 0.76 7.02
N TRP A 362 25.00 1.58 8.05
CA TRP A 362 26.01 1.96 9.07
C TRP A 362 25.54 1.98 10.54
N SER A 363 24.47 1.26 10.90
CA SER A 363 23.93 1.30 12.27
C SER A 363 23.35 -0.01 12.80
N CYS A 364 23.41 -1.07 12.01
CA CYS A 364 22.90 -2.39 12.42
C CYS A 364 24.01 -3.33 12.87
N GLU A 365 25.27 -3.03 12.59
CA GLU A 365 26.41 -3.87 12.93
C GLU A 365 26.68 -3.91 14.43
N GLN A 366 27.17 -5.03 14.94
CA GLN A 366 27.86 -5.04 16.23
C GLN A 366 29.17 -4.25 16.17
N CYS A 367 29.64 -3.74 17.32
CA CYS A 367 30.96 -3.14 17.41
C CYS A 367 32.03 -4.16 16.98
N PRO A 368 32.92 -3.80 16.05
CA PRO A 368 34.14 -4.57 15.82
C PRO A 368 34.90 -4.76 17.13
N SER A 369 35.56 -5.90 17.30
CA SER A 369 36.25 -6.24 18.57
C SER A 369 37.28 -5.20 19.04
N TYR A 370 37.81 -4.40 18.12
CA TYR A 370 38.77 -3.33 18.40
C TYR A 370 38.12 -1.97 18.76
N LEU A 371 36.80 -1.81 18.58
CA LEU A 371 36.04 -0.61 18.98
C LEU A 371 35.29 -0.79 20.31
N GLY A 372 35.48 -1.93 21.00
CA GLY A 372 34.90 -2.21 22.30
C GLY A 372 33.54 -2.88 22.22
N THR A 373 32.68 -2.59 23.19
CA THR A 373 31.33 -3.15 23.32
C THR A 373 30.29 -2.11 22.93
N CYS A 374 29.09 -2.56 22.57
CA CYS A 374 27.96 -1.67 22.33
C CYS A 374 27.34 -1.23 23.66
N ASP A 375 27.27 0.07 23.91
CA ASP A 375 26.68 0.67 25.11
C ASP A 375 25.43 1.48 24.74
N VAL A 376 24.39 1.40 25.58
CA VAL A 376 23.09 2.06 25.37
C VAL A 376 22.84 3.06 26.51
N TYR A 377 23.01 4.35 26.24
CA TYR A 377 22.95 5.38 27.27
C TYR A 377 21.50 5.80 27.58
N GLY A 378 21.02 5.46 28.77
CA GLY A 378 19.70 5.90 29.25
C GLY A 378 18.52 5.15 28.64
N ALA A 379 18.80 4.00 28.02
CA ALA A 379 17.82 3.04 27.50
C ALA A 379 18.07 1.66 28.11
N ILE A 380 17.07 0.78 28.04
CA ILE A 380 17.18 -0.60 28.54
C ILE A 380 18.08 -1.43 27.62
N THR A 381 17.82 -1.33 26.31
CA THR A 381 18.53 -2.00 25.22
C THR A 381 18.20 -1.28 23.91
N THR A 382 18.57 -1.84 22.76
CA THR A 382 18.12 -1.32 21.48
C THR A 382 16.71 -1.79 21.12
N VAL A 383 16.00 -1.00 20.29
CA VAL A 383 14.67 -1.37 19.78
C VAL A 383 14.67 -2.74 19.09
N TRP A 384 15.77 -3.10 18.44
CA TRP A 384 15.91 -4.36 17.71
C TRP A 384 16.11 -5.54 18.65
N ASP A 385 16.86 -5.36 19.73
CA ASP A 385 17.01 -6.38 20.77
C ASP A 385 15.69 -6.60 21.51
N TRP A 386 14.99 -5.52 21.88
CA TRP A 386 13.65 -5.60 22.45
C TRP A 386 12.69 -6.38 21.53
N LEU A 387 12.68 -6.06 20.24
CA LEU A 387 11.83 -6.75 19.27
C LEU A 387 12.13 -8.24 19.16
N THR A 388 13.41 -8.64 19.28
CA THR A 388 13.76 -10.07 19.30
C THR A 388 13.21 -10.78 20.53
N GLN A 389 13.10 -10.09 21.67
CA GLN A 389 12.53 -10.63 22.90
C GLN A 389 11.00 -10.77 22.81
N VAL A 390 10.32 -9.77 22.26
CA VAL A 390 8.86 -9.82 21.99
C VAL A 390 8.50 -10.98 21.05
N ASN A 391 9.32 -11.22 20.03
CA ASN A 391 9.11 -12.36 19.13
C ASN A 391 9.43 -13.70 19.81
N ALA A 392 10.41 -13.74 20.71
CA ALA A 392 10.77 -14.96 21.43
C ALA A 392 9.70 -15.41 22.44
N GLU A 393 8.96 -14.48 23.05
CA GLU A 393 7.84 -14.81 23.95
C GLU A 393 6.56 -15.19 23.22
N SER A 394 6.53 -15.09 21.89
CA SER A 394 5.34 -15.34 21.06
C SER A 394 4.15 -14.50 21.52
N PHE A 395 4.34 -13.19 21.70
CA PHE A 395 3.32 -12.30 22.22
C PHE A 395 2.01 -12.40 21.43
N ALA A 396 0.89 -12.59 22.14
CA ALA A 396 -0.43 -12.91 21.58
C ALA A 396 -0.46 -14.11 20.60
N GLY A 397 0.47 -15.05 20.73
CA GLY A 397 0.61 -16.20 19.83
C GLY A 397 1.38 -15.91 18.53
N HIS A 398 2.00 -14.74 18.43
CA HIS A 398 2.69 -14.25 17.24
C HIS A 398 4.19 -14.03 17.49
N SER A 399 5.00 -14.33 16.48
CA SER A 399 6.47 -14.20 16.53
C SER A 399 7.02 -13.48 15.30
N ASP A 400 6.17 -12.70 14.64
CA ASP A 400 6.41 -11.91 13.42
C ASP A 400 6.24 -10.40 13.67
N TRP A 401 6.35 -9.97 14.92
CA TRP A 401 6.31 -8.57 15.31
C TRP A 401 7.47 -7.79 14.70
N ARG A 402 7.19 -6.55 14.32
CA ARG A 402 8.14 -5.59 13.75
C ARG A 402 7.93 -4.20 14.35
N LEU A 403 8.90 -3.31 14.12
CA LEU A 403 8.67 -1.89 14.33
C LEU A 403 7.79 -1.33 13.21
N ALA A 404 6.90 -0.42 13.58
CA ALA A 404 6.13 0.34 12.61
C ALA A 404 7.04 1.23 11.75
N THR A 405 6.74 1.36 10.46
CA THR A 405 7.45 2.26 9.57
C THR A 405 6.83 3.66 9.55
N THR A 406 7.66 4.67 9.29
CA THR A 406 7.23 6.02 8.91
C THR A 406 7.60 6.32 7.46
N ALA A 407 7.88 5.27 6.68
CA ALA A 407 8.13 5.39 5.26
C ALA A 407 6.89 5.99 4.58
N GLY A 408 7.10 6.87 3.59
CA GLY A 408 6.05 7.73 3.02
C GLY A 408 5.83 9.09 3.71
N CYS A 409 6.60 9.45 4.74
CA CYS A 409 6.44 10.69 5.48
C CYS A 409 7.69 11.61 5.47
N CYS A 410 7.55 12.90 5.80
CA CYS A 410 8.63 13.90 5.93
C CYS A 410 9.47 14.22 4.67
N GLY A 411 8.86 14.23 3.48
CA GLY A 411 9.58 14.57 2.24
C GLY A 411 10.44 13.44 1.68
N TRP A 412 10.19 12.21 2.13
CA TRP A 412 10.75 10.97 1.59
C TRP A 412 9.59 10.14 1.04
N GLU A 413 9.21 10.44 -0.20
CA GLU A 413 8.13 9.78 -0.93
C GLU A 413 8.59 8.38 -1.36
N THR A 414 8.57 7.42 -0.43
CA THR A 414 8.88 6.01 -0.72
C THR A 414 7.63 5.19 -1.09
N GLY A 415 6.43 5.78 -1.00
CA GLY A 415 5.17 5.09 -1.33
C GLY A 415 4.67 4.10 -0.27
N ASP A 416 5.35 3.97 0.87
CA ASP A 416 4.94 3.11 1.97
C ASP A 416 3.91 3.80 2.89
N LEU A 417 3.14 3.00 3.64
CA LEU A 417 2.16 3.49 4.61
C LEU A 417 2.87 4.04 5.86
N GLU A 418 2.45 5.21 6.32
CA GLU A 418 2.91 5.81 7.57
C GLU A 418 2.21 5.12 8.74
N GLU A 419 2.71 3.94 9.13
CA GLU A 419 2.06 3.06 10.12
C GLU A 419 2.02 3.70 11.49
N LEU A 420 3.14 4.27 11.95
CA LEU A 420 3.23 4.74 13.33
C LEU A 420 2.35 5.97 13.59
N GLY A 421 2.06 6.82 12.61
CA GLY A 421 1.15 7.95 12.76
C GLY A 421 -0.30 7.62 12.39
N SER A 422 -0.60 6.43 11.85
CA SER A 422 -1.99 5.99 11.65
C SER A 422 -2.74 5.83 12.98
N ILE A 423 -2.04 5.54 14.07
CA ILE A 423 -2.61 5.40 15.42
C ILE A 423 -2.84 6.74 16.13
N ARG A 424 -2.61 7.86 15.43
CA ARG A 424 -2.72 9.19 15.99
C ARG A 424 -4.18 9.64 16.10
N ASP A 425 -4.57 10.03 17.31
CA ASP A 425 -5.89 10.59 17.59
C ASP A 425 -5.84 12.11 17.67
N LEU A 426 -6.13 12.76 16.54
CA LEU A 426 -6.25 14.22 16.43
C LEU A 426 -7.48 14.80 17.15
N GLY A 427 -8.44 13.94 17.52
CA GLY A 427 -9.63 14.32 18.27
C GLY A 427 -9.34 14.72 19.72
N GLN A 428 -8.16 14.35 20.25
CA GLN A 428 -7.71 14.68 21.62
C GLN A 428 -7.28 16.14 21.82
N GLY A 429 -7.34 16.99 20.80
CA GLY A 429 -7.01 18.42 20.92
C GLY A 429 -5.50 18.68 21.03
N ILE A 430 -5.06 19.46 22.02
CA ILE A 430 -3.66 19.86 22.18
C ILE A 430 -2.89 18.74 22.90
N CYS A 431 -2.23 17.91 22.11
CA CYS A 431 -1.22 16.93 22.53
C CYS A 431 -0.17 17.59 23.44
N GLY A 432 0.31 16.89 24.47
CA GLY A 432 1.39 17.40 25.35
C GLY A 432 1.03 18.62 26.23
N GLY A 433 -0.18 19.18 26.10
CA GLY A 433 -0.69 20.33 26.86
C GLY A 433 -1.72 19.99 27.95
N GLY A 434 -1.88 18.71 28.28
CA GLY A 434 -2.81 18.22 29.32
C GLY A 434 -4.11 17.57 28.83
N SER A 435 -4.24 17.23 27.54
CA SER A 435 -5.44 16.56 26.99
C SER A 435 -5.24 15.10 26.54
N GLY A 436 -4.02 14.55 26.61
CA GLY A 436 -3.74 13.15 26.28
C GLY A 436 -2.46 12.96 25.48
N ALA A 437 -2.15 11.70 25.14
CA ALA A 437 -0.98 11.31 24.37
C ALA A 437 -1.19 11.37 22.86
N CYS A 438 -2.34 11.84 22.35
CA CYS A 438 -2.67 11.83 20.92
C CYS A 438 -2.49 10.47 20.25
N ILE A 439 -2.68 9.41 21.03
CA ILE A 439 -2.85 8.03 20.60
C ILE A 439 -4.22 7.61 21.14
N ASP A 440 -5.00 6.89 20.35
CA ASP A 440 -6.31 6.40 20.78
C ASP A 440 -6.16 5.64 22.13
N PRO A 441 -6.96 5.95 23.18
CA PRO A 441 -6.82 5.31 24.47
C PRO A 441 -7.02 3.78 24.44
N ILE A 442 -7.61 3.24 23.36
CA ILE A 442 -7.75 1.79 23.16
C ILE A 442 -6.39 1.07 23.16
N PHE A 443 -5.30 1.73 22.77
CA PHE A 443 -3.93 1.21 22.77
C PHE A 443 -3.31 1.02 24.16
N GLY A 444 -4.11 1.23 25.21
CA GLY A 444 -3.72 1.13 26.61
C GLY A 444 -3.05 2.43 27.08
N PRO A 445 -2.27 2.35 28.18
CA PRO A 445 -1.43 3.45 28.63
C PRO A 445 -0.55 3.97 27.50
N THR A 446 -0.61 5.28 27.27
CA THR A 446 0.10 5.97 26.20
C THR A 446 0.71 7.25 26.76
N ALA A 447 1.97 7.50 26.44
CA ALA A 447 2.67 8.72 26.84
C ALA A 447 2.75 9.70 25.66
N ALA A 448 2.54 10.99 25.93
CA ALA A 448 2.81 12.07 24.98
C ALA A 448 4.34 12.26 24.86
N ALA A 449 4.97 11.57 23.90
CA ALA A 449 6.42 11.55 23.74
C ALA A 449 6.81 11.15 22.31
N ASP A 450 8.12 11.06 22.05
CA ASP A 450 8.68 10.53 20.80
C ASP A 450 8.65 9.00 20.77
N TYR A 451 8.22 8.44 19.64
CA TYR A 451 8.22 7.00 19.39
C TYR A 451 9.06 6.69 18.15
N TYR A 452 9.94 5.70 18.25
CA TYR A 452 10.77 5.25 17.12
C TYR A 452 9.97 4.46 16.11
N SER A 453 10.33 4.66 14.83
CA SER A 453 9.96 3.81 13.71
C SER A 453 11.14 2.95 13.23
N ALA A 454 10.85 1.99 12.35
CA ALA A 454 11.85 1.21 11.64
C ALA A 454 12.64 2.04 10.61
N SER A 455 12.14 3.21 10.22
CA SER A 455 12.71 4.00 9.12
C SER A 455 14.00 4.71 9.53
N THR A 456 14.95 4.83 8.60
CA THR A 456 16.16 5.64 8.77
C THR A 456 16.09 6.91 7.95
N ALA A 457 16.62 8.02 8.48
CA ALA A 457 16.57 9.32 7.82
C ALA A 457 17.69 9.44 6.76
N GLY A 458 17.45 8.95 5.54
CA GLY A 458 18.33 9.16 4.37
C GLY A 458 19.82 8.90 4.64
N ASN A 459 20.70 9.74 4.07
CA ASN A 459 22.16 9.66 4.23
C ASN A 459 22.69 9.99 5.64
N ASP A 460 21.83 10.36 6.60
CA ASP A 460 22.26 10.61 7.97
C ASP A 460 22.25 9.30 8.77
N GLY A 461 23.42 8.67 8.85
CA GLY A 461 23.61 7.43 9.59
C GLY A 461 23.20 7.51 11.06
N ASN A 462 23.06 8.72 11.64
CA ASN A 462 22.78 8.94 13.05
C ASN A 462 21.31 9.19 13.40
N ALA A 463 20.42 9.33 12.41
CA ALA A 463 19.02 9.69 12.63
C ALA A 463 18.06 8.56 12.20
N ALA A 464 17.02 8.36 13.01
CA ALA A 464 15.91 7.46 12.76
C ALA A 464 14.60 8.25 12.64
N GLY A 465 13.63 7.67 11.92
CA GLY A 465 12.26 8.19 11.87
C GLY A 465 11.61 8.10 13.24
N ILE A 466 10.88 9.14 13.60
CA ILE A 466 10.08 9.19 14.83
C ILE A 466 8.71 9.81 14.56
N VAL A 467 7.75 9.45 15.41
CA VAL A 467 6.46 10.15 15.53
C VAL A 467 6.39 10.86 16.89
N PRO A 468 6.53 12.20 16.93
CA PRO A 468 6.32 12.99 18.13
C PRO A 468 4.83 13.14 18.45
N PHE A 469 4.33 12.32 19.36
CA PHE A 469 2.93 12.36 19.80
C PHE A 469 2.62 13.50 20.78
N ASP A 470 3.63 14.21 21.28
CA ASP A 470 3.49 15.36 22.17
C ASP A 470 3.22 16.69 21.44
N SER A 471 3.76 16.84 20.24
CA SER A 471 3.71 18.05 19.42
C SER A 471 2.95 17.83 18.12
N GLY A 472 2.67 16.57 17.78
CA GLY A 472 1.73 16.24 16.74
C GLY A 472 2.28 16.35 15.33
N GLY A 473 3.56 16.08 15.17
CA GLY A 473 4.25 16.08 13.89
C GLY A 473 4.79 14.70 13.55
N LEU A 474 5.57 14.67 12.47
CA LEU A 474 6.50 13.60 12.13
C LEU A 474 7.91 14.20 12.21
N GLY A 475 8.91 13.41 12.58
CA GLY A 475 10.24 13.95 12.85
C GLY A 475 11.39 12.97 12.67
N ILE A 476 12.58 13.48 12.96
CA ILE A 476 13.82 12.70 13.03
C ILE A 476 14.38 12.76 14.44
N GLY A 477 14.69 11.58 14.98
CA GLY A 477 15.30 11.41 16.29
C GLY A 477 16.70 10.87 16.18
N GLY A 478 17.62 11.32 17.02
CA GLY A 478 18.96 10.72 17.09
C GLY A 478 18.87 9.28 17.57
N LYS A 479 19.53 8.34 16.89
CA LYS A 479 19.43 6.89 17.15
C LYS A 479 19.87 6.45 18.55
N MET A 480 20.67 7.27 19.23
CA MET A 480 21.23 6.96 20.55
C MET A 480 20.30 7.28 21.72
N TYR A 481 19.25 8.07 21.52
CA TYR A 481 18.36 8.50 22.62
C TYR A 481 17.37 7.41 23.01
N GLY A 482 17.06 7.30 24.31
CA GLY A 482 16.01 6.40 24.78
C GLY A 482 14.63 6.97 24.46
N MET A 483 13.91 6.36 23.51
CA MET A 483 12.55 6.71 23.12
C MET A 483 11.59 5.53 23.26
N ARG A 484 10.30 5.79 23.07
CA ARG A 484 9.25 4.76 23.17
C ARG A 484 9.09 4.00 21.87
N VAL A 485 8.48 2.83 21.93
CA VAL A 485 8.21 1.96 20.78
C VAL A 485 6.88 1.25 20.97
N ARG A 486 6.30 0.79 19.86
CA ARG A 486 5.15 -0.12 19.84
C ARG A 486 5.36 -1.13 18.73
N ALA A 487 5.14 -2.40 19.04
CA ALA A 487 5.24 -3.46 18.05
C ALA A 487 3.97 -3.48 17.18
N VAL A 488 4.16 -3.76 15.91
CA VAL A 488 3.09 -3.95 14.93
C VAL A 488 3.36 -5.21 14.12
N ARG A 489 2.32 -5.79 13.54
CA ARG A 489 2.43 -6.86 12.54
C ARG A 489 1.48 -6.62 11.40
#